data_AF-A0A3C1B8T2-F1
#
_entry.id   AF-A0A3C1B8T2-F1
#
_cell.length_a   1.000
_cell.length_b   1.000
_cell.length_c   1.000
_cell.angle_alpha   90.00
_cell.angle_beta   90.00
_cell.angle_gamma   90.00
#
_symmetry.space_group_name_H-M   'P 1'
#
loop_
_entity.id
_entity.type
_entity.pdbx_description
1 polymer ?
#
loop_
_entity_poly.entity_id
_entity_poly.type
_entity_poly.pdbx_seq_one_letter_code
_entity_poly.pdbx_strand_id
1 'polypeptide(L)'
;MAEAVLAEIDLSETTDTNESARVEEYDRLRALEAQALAEAVRVFWPSLQTRLHLWAVPEHQDLSLRLAEVRVIGEENQDLPRFSILRITGSLASPSAVSFAWDSELGNLVLRQQGVENGLTEYLSDGQRSSAMNGQGALEKRSAWGELVSYVPVGFDHIIPKGLDHILFVLGLFFLTLRVSALLWQISAFTLAHTVTLAAGAMGWVTISGSIVEPLIAASIVFVAVENIFSQKLHR
;
A
#
# COMPACT_ATOMS: atom_id res chain seq x y z
N MET A 1 0.84 1.34 -9.06
CA MET A 1 0.98 0.78 -10.42
C MET A 1 1.16 1.93 -11.39
N ALA A 2 2.08 1.83 -12.35
CA ALA A 2 2.27 2.91 -13.32
C ALA A 2 1.10 2.97 -14.31
N GLU A 3 0.52 1.81 -14.66
CA GLU A 3 -0.54 1.63 -15.64
C GLU A 3 -1.78 2.43 -15.30
N ALA A 4 -2.24 2.41 -14.04
CA ALA A 4 -3.41 3.17 -13.62
C ALA A 4 -3.17 4.69 -13.71
N VAL A 5 -1.96 5.14 -13.36
CA VAL A 5 -1.56 6.55 -13.48
C VAL A 5 -1.50 6.98 -14.96
N LEU A 6 -0.94 6.14 -15.82
CA LEU A 6 -0.85 6.39 -17.26
C LEU A 6 -2.21 6.33 -17.96
N ALA A 7 -3.12 5.47 -17.50
CA ALA A 7 -4.50 5.42 -17.95
C ALA A 7 -5.32 6.61 -17.45
N GLU A 8 -4.74 7.45 -16.58
CA GLU A 8 -5.40 8.60 -15.93
C GLU A 8 -6.63 8.16 -15.13
N ILE A 9 -6.53 7.03 -14.45
CA ILE A 9 -7.54 6.57 -13.49
C ILE A 9 -7.38 7.39 -12.21
N ASP A 10 -8.48 7.98 -11.72
CA ASP A 10 -8.52 8.60 -10.40
C ASP A 10 -8.47 7.52 -9.31
N LEU A 11 -7.31 7.40 -8.67
CA LEU A 11 -7.04 6.43 -7.61
C LEU A 11 -7.53 6.87 -6.23
N SER A 12 -8.09 8.08 -6.10
CA SER A 12 -8.79 8.49 -4.88
C SER A 12 -10.20 7.89 -4.81
N GLU A 13 -10.86 7.71 -5.96
CA GLU A 13 -12.22 7.18 -6.05
C GLU A 13 -12.25 5.70 -6.49
N THR A 14 -11.25 5.25 -7.25
CA THR A 14 -11.22 3.90 -7.83
C THR A 14 -10.52 2.91 -6.90
N THR A 15 -11.26 1.92 -6.38
CA THR A 15 -10.69 0.83 -5.56
C THR A 15 -10.34 -0.41 -6.40
N ASP A 16 -11.13 -0.71 -7.44
CA ASP A 16 -10.84 -1.77 -8.42
C ASP A 16 -10.69 -1.15 -9.81
N THR A 17 -9.51 -1.29 -10.41
CA THR A 17 -9.22 -0.79 -11.76
C THR A 17 -10.07 -1.45 -12.84
N ASN A 18 -10.60 -2.65 -12.60
CA ASN A 18 -11.48 -3.36 -13.52
C ASN A 18 -12.86 -2.69 -13.65
N GLU A 19 -13.29 -1.93 -12.64
CA GLU A 19 -14.55 -1.19 -12.64
C GLU A 19 -14.42 0.22 -13.23
N SER A 20 -13.20 0.64 -13.59
CA SER A 20 -12.94 1.97 -14.11
C SER A 20 -13.50 2.15 -15.53
N ALA A 21 -14.01 3.35 -15.83
CA ALA A 21 -14.35 3.76 -17.19
C ALA A 21 -13.14 3.73 -18.16
N ARG A 22 -11.91 3.63 -17.63
CA ARG A 22 -10.65 3.59 -18.38
C ARG A 22 -10.02 2.19 -18.40
N VAL A 23 -10.78 1.15 -18.04
CA VAL A 23 -10.29 -0.24 -17.98
C VAL A 23 -9.65 -0.70 -19.31
N GLU A 24 -10.21 -0.32 -20.46
CA GLU A 24 -9.64 -0.70 -21.76
C GLU A 24 -8.23 -0.12 -21.98
N GLU A 25 -7.96 1.10 -21.50
CA GLU A 25 -6.62 1.70 -21.58
C GLU A 25 -5.68 1.06 -20.54
N TYR A 26 -6.18 0.81 -19.34
CA TYR A 26 -5.44 0.12 -18.30
C TYR A 26 -4.97 -1.28 -18.74
N ASP A 27 -5.86 -2.07 -19.33
CA ASP A 27 -5.57 -3.41 -19.84
C ASP A 27 -4.59 -3.38 -21.02
N ARG A 28 -4.74 -2.39 -21.91
CA ARG A 28 -3.79 -2.16 -23.01
C ARG A 28 -2.39 -1.89 -22.48
N LEU A 29 -2.26 -1.05 -21.44
CA LEU A 29 -0.99 -0.75 -20.79
C LEU A 29 -0.42 -1.96 -20.07
N ARG A 30 -1.27 -2.79 -19.43
CA ARG A 30 -0.85 -4.05 -18.82
C ARG A 30 -0.29 -5.06 -19.81
N ALA A 31 -0.88 -5.14 -21.00
CA ALA A 31 -0.43 -6.03 -22.07
C ALA A 31 0.94 -5.63 -22.66
N LEU A 32 1.42 -4.40 -22.43
CA LEU A 32 2.73 -3.95 -22.91
C LEU A 32 3.87 -4.74 -22.27
N GLU A 33 4.95 -4.97 -23.01
CA GLU A 33 6.21 -5.42 -22.43
C GLU A 33 6.80 -4.36 -21.49
N ALA A 34 7.63 -4.80 -20.54
CA ALA A 34 8.24 -3.93 -19.54
C ALA A 34 8.99 -2.72 -20.14
N GLN A 35 9.71 -2.93 -21.25
CA GLN A 35 10.44 -1.86 -21.93
C GLN A 35 9.50 -0.86 -22.62
N ALA A 36 8.41 -1.34 -23.22
CA ALA A 36 7.41 -0.49 -23.85
C ALA A 36 6.64 0.36 -22.82
N LEU A 37 6.30 -0.24 -21.67
CA LEU A 37 5.71 0.51 -20.56
C LEU A 37 6.70 1.57 -20.02
N ALA A 38 7.98 1.23 -19.89
CA ALA A 38 9.00 2.18 -19.43
C ALA A 38 9.10 3.40 -20.36
N GLU A 39 8.95 3.20 -21.68
CA GLU A 39 8.90 4.29 -22.65
C GLU A 39 7.62 5.11 -22.53
N ALA A 40 6.47 4.46 -22.36
CA ALA A 40 5.20 5.15 -22.14
C ALA A 40 5.26 6.07 -20.90
N VAL A 41 5.90 5.62 -19.81
CA VAL A 41 6.14 6.45 -18.62
C VAL A 41 7.00 7.67 -18.93
N ARG A 42 8.06 7.52 -19.76
CA ARG A 42 8.93 8.64 -20.16
C ARG A 42 8.18 9.67 -20.98
N VAL A 43 7.30 9.22 -21.88
CA VAL A 43 6.44 10.09 -22.68
C VAL A 43 5.42 10.82 -21.81
N PHE A 44 4.87 10.13 -20.80
CA PHE A 44 3.89 10.70 -19.86
C PHE A 44 4.51 11.62 -18.78
N TRP A 45 5.84 11.56 -18.59
CA TRP A 45 6.54 12.32 -17.56
C TRP A 45 6.20 13.82 -17.49
N PRO A 46 6.08 14.56 -18.61
CA PRO A 46 5.78 15.98 -18.56
C PRO A 46 4.42 16.31 -17.92
N SER A 47 3.45 15.39 -18.00
CA SER A 47 2.15 15.48 -17.32
C SER A 47 2.25 15.00 -15.87
N LEU A 48 3.02 13.95 -15.60
CA LEU A 48 3.19 13.43 -14.24
C LEU A 48 3.91 14.43 -13.33
N GLN A 49 4.95 15.10 -13.83
CA GLN A 49 5.75 16.04 -13.01
C GLN A 49 4.93 17.22 -12.46
N THR A 50 3.82 17.60 -13.11
CA THR A 50 2.98 18.71 -12.63
C THR A 50 2.10 18.32 -11.44
N ARG A 51 1.98 17.02 -11.19
CA ARG A 51 1.20 16.40 -10.12
C ARG A 51 2.08 15.94 -8.96
N LEU A 52 3.38 16.19 -9.04
CA LEU A 52 4.37 15.86 -8.03
C LEU A 52 4.92 17.15 -7.45
N HIS A 53 4.80 17.31 -6.14
CA HIS A 53 5.20 18.52 -5.46
C HIS A 53 6.34 18.25 -4.50
N LEU A 54 7.39 19.05 -4.61
CA LEU A 54 8.55 19.00 -3.74
C LEU A 54 8.97 20.42 -3.43
N TRP A 55 8.81 20.84 -2.19
CA TRP A 55 9.07 22.22 -1.76
C TRP A 55 10.26 22.29 -0.82
N ALA A 56 11.10 23.31 -0.99
CA ALA A 56 12.12 23.67 0.01
C ALA A 56 11.49 24.50 1.14
N VAL A 57 11.58 24.07 2.40
CA VAL A 57 11.02 24.79 3.56
C VAL A 57 11.96 25.92 3.99
N PRO A 58 11.48 27.15 4.27
CA PRO A 58 10.08 27.59 4.40
C PRO A 58 9.42 28.10 3.11
N GLU A 59 10.11 28.01 1.98
CA GLU A 59 9.56 28.41 0.69
C GLU A 59 8.43 27.43 0.25
N HIS A 60 7.50 27.93 -0.55
CA HIS A 60 6.36 27.14 -1.05
C HIS A 60 6.43 26.97 -2.57
N GLN A 61 7.60 27.22 -3.18
CA GLN A 61 7.80 27.02 -4.61
C GLN A 61 8.23 25.58 -4.88
N ASP A 62 7.62 24.96 -5.90
CA ASP A 62 7.99 23.63 -6.35
C ASP A 62 9.40 23.64 -6.95
N LEU A 63 10.20 22.66 -6.51
CA LEU A 63 11.50 22.37 -7.11
C LEU A 63 11.29 21.72 -8.47
N SER A 64 12.10 22.11 -9.44
CA SER A 64 12.10 21.44 -10.75
C SER A 64 12.56 20.00 -10.61
N LEU A 65 11.66 19.07 -10.93
CA LEU A 65 11.93 17.63 -10.93
C LEU A 65 12.33 17.16 -12.33
N ARG A 66 13.29 16.24 -12.39
CA ARG A 66 13.70 15.56 -13.62
C ARG A 66 13.64 14.05 -13.45
N LEU A 67 13.13 13.37 -14.45
CA LEU A 67 13.17 11.91 -14.54
C LEU A 67 14.57 11.46 -14.94
N ALA A 68 15.27 10.79 -14.02
CA ALA A 68 16.61 10.29 -14.24
C ALA A 68 16.60 8.85 -14.79
N GLU A 69 15.67 8.01 -14.34
CA GLU A 69 15.53 6.63 -14.82
C GLU A 69 14.11 6.11 -14.64
N VAL A 70 13.72 5.22 -15.55
CA VAL A 70 12.52 4.38 -15.44
C VAL A 70 12.95 2.96 -15.64
N ARG A 71 12.58 2.09 -14.70
CA ARG A 71 12.77 0.65 -14.78
C ARG A 71 11.45 -0.03 -14.45
N VAL A 72 10.95 -0.85 -15.36
CA VAL A 72 9.80 -1.73 -15.12
C VAL A 72 10.32 -3.14 -14.90
N ILE A 73 9.90 -3.76 -13.80
CA ILE A 73 10.17 -5.16 -13.52
C ILE A 73 9.08 -5.96 -14.22
N GLY A 74 9.46 -6.84 -15.16
CA GLY A 74 8.51 -7.69 -15.87
C GLY A 74 7.82 -8.66 -14.91
N GLU A 75 6.59 -9.02 -15.26
CA GLU A 75 5.77 -10.01 -14.57
C GLU A 75 5.15 -10.91 -15.65
N GLU A 76 5.30 -12.23 -15.51
CA GLU A 76 4.79 -13.20 -16.48
C GLU A 76 3.29 -13.42 -16.31
N ASN A 77 2.81 -13.34 -15.06
CA ASN A 77 1.40 -13.46 -14.77
C ASN A 77 0.70 -12.09 -14.81
N GLN A 78 -0.11 -11.85 -15.85
CA GLN A 78 -0.82 -10.58 -16.04
C GLN A 78 -1.90 -10.29 -14.98
N ASP A 79 -2.29 -11.30 -14.21
CA ASP A 79 -3.20 -11.14 -13.07
C ASP A 79 -2.48 -10.47 -11.88
N LEU A 80 -1.15 -10.53 -11.84
CA LEU A 80 -0.35 -9.96 -10.76
C LEU A 80 0.10 -8.52 -11.03
N PRO A 81 0.23 -7.71 -9.97
CA PRO A 81 0.78 -6.37 -10.06
C PRO A 81 2.28 -6.42 -10.41
N ARG A 82 2.69 -5.71 -11.47
CA ARG A 82 4.12 -5.50 -11.75
C ARG A 82 4.66 -4.21 -11.16
N PHE A 83 5.94 -4.21 -10.80
CA PHE A 83 6.60 -3.06 -10.18
C PHE A 83 7.22 -2.13 -11.22
N SER A 84 6.97 -0.83 -11.07
CA SER A 84 7.63 0.25 -11.82
C SER A 84 8.42 1.14 -10.87
N ILE A 85 9.71 1.31 -11.16
CA ILE A 85 10.66 2.09 -10.36
C ILE A 85 11.06 3.32 -11.18
N LEU A 86 10.71 4.49 -10.67
CA LEU A 86 11.08 5.77 -11.24
C LEU A 86 12.12 6.43 -10.33
N ARG A 87 13.28 6.80 -10.87
CA ARG A 87 14.22 7.68 -10.17
C ARG A 87 13.97 9.11 -10.62
N ILE A 88 13.43 9.91 -9.72
CA ILE A 88 13.18 11.33 -9.92
C ILE A 88 14.20 12.11 -9.09
N THR A 89 14.74 13.18 -9.64
CA THR A 89 15.73 14.01 -8.95
C THR A 89 15.32 15.47 -9.02
N GLY A 90 15.51 16.20 -7.92
CA GLY A 90 15.42 17.65 -7.84
C GLY A 90 16.74 18.22 -7.33
N SER A 91 16.95 19.53 -7.47
CA SER A 91 18.15 20.21 -6.96
C SER A 91 17.76 21.40 -6.11
N LEU A 92 18.50 21.59 -5.02
CA LEU A 92 18.35 22.71 -4.10
C LEU A 92 19.49 23.71 -4.34
N ALA A 93 19.18 25.00 -4.31
CA ALA A 93 20.19 26.05 -4.42
C ALA A 93 21.08 26.11 -3.16
N SER A 94 20.52 25.82 -2.00
CA SER A 94 21.20 25.73 -0.71
C SER A 94 20.63 24.58 0.13
N PRO A 95 21.40 23.99 1.06
CA PRO A 95 20.89 22.93 1.93
C PRO A 95 19.70 23.42 2.77
N SER A 96 18.52 22.86 2.53
CA SER A 96 17.28 23.15 3.25
C SER A 96 16.51 21.87 3.52
N ALA A 97 15.49 21.96 4.37
CA ALA A 97 14.53 20.87 4.52
C ALA A 97 13.55 20.89 3.35
N VAL A 98 12.96 19.75 3.04
CA VAL A 98 11.98 19.57 1.98
C VAL A 98 10.72 18.89 2.49
N SER A 99 9.59 19.22 1.88
CA SER A 99 8.34 18.46 2.02
C SER A 99 7.92 17.93 0.67
N PHE A 100 7.26 16.78 0.65
CA PHE A 100 6.76 16.15 -0.56
C PHE A 100 5.23 16.00 -0.48
N ALA A 101 4.57 16.10 -1.63
CA ALA A 101 3.20 15.64 -1.83
C ALA A 101 3.02 15.22 -3.29
N TRP A 102 1.93 14.55 -3.59
CA TRP A 102 1.44 14.37 -4.95
C TRP A 102 -0.06 14.60 -5.00
N ASP A 103 -0.64 14.81 -6.17
CA ASP A 103 -2.08 15.04 -6.31
C ASP A 103 -2.91 13.90 -5.74
N SER A 104 -4.08 14.21 -5.16
CA SER A 104 -4.98 13.22 -4.55
C SER A 104 -5.42 12.12 -5.51
N GLU A 105 -5.63 12.47 -6.78
CA GLU A 105 -5.99 11.55 -7.86
C GLU A 105 -4.94 10.45 -8.13
N LEU A 106 -3.68 10.63 -7.69
CA LEU A 106 -2.64 9.59 -7.75
C LEU A 106 -2.77 8.55 -6.63
N GLY A 107 -3.72 8.75 -5.72
CA GLY A 107 -4.04 7.86 -4.62
C GLY A 107 -3.10 8.01 -3.43
N ASN A 108 -3.12 7.01 -2.55
CA ASN A 108 -2.35 7.02 -1.31
C ASN A 108 -0.88 6.66 -1.53
N LEU A 109 0.00 7.25 -0.72
CA LEU A 109 1.44 7.05 -0.78
C LEU A 109 2.02 6.67 0.58
N VAL A 110 2.96 5.73 0.59
CA VAL A 110 3.90 5.58 1.70
C VAL A 110 5.20 6.28 1.34
N LEU A 111 5.48 7.41 1.98
CA LEU A 111 6.74 8.13 1.83
C LEU A 111 7.74 7.60 2.86
N ARG A 112 8.89 7.13 2.38
CA ARG A 112 9.98 6.65 3.24
C ARG A 112 11.31 7.28 2.85
N GLN A 113 11.91 7.99 3.79
CA GLN A 113 13.26 8.51 3.66
C GLN A 113 14.27 7.39 3.93
N GLN A 114 15.15 7.14 2.96
CA GLN A 114 16.17 6.09 3.03
C GLN A 114 17.56 6.69 3.26
N GLY A 115 18.47 5.89 3.83
CA GLY A 115 19.88 6.27 3.98
C GLY A 115 20.21 7.17 5.18
N VAL A 116 19.27 7.34 6.11
CA VAL A 116 19.46 8.10 7.36
C VAL A 116 18.90 7.31 8.55
N GLU A 117 19.50 7.46 9.73
CA GLU A 117 19.08 6.70 10.93
C GLU A 117 17.67 7.09 11.41
N ASN A 118 17.30 8.37 11.29
CA ASN A 118 15.99 8.89 11.75
C ASN A 118 15.13 9.35 10.56
N GLY A 119 15.02 8.48 9.55
CA GLY A 119 14.27 8.79 8.33
C GLY A 119 12.78 8.98 8.58
N LEU A 120 12.18 9.92 7.84
CA LEU A 120 10.72 10.09 7.80
C LEU A 120 10.07 8.82 7.22
N THR A 121 9.02 8.32 7.88
CA THR A 121 8.10 7.34 7.31
C THR A 121 6.68 7.85 7.57
N GLU A 122 5.93 8.15 6.51
CA GLU A 122 4.57 8.66 6.61
C GLU A 122 3.68 8.04 5.54
N TYR A 123 2.45 7.70 5.94
CA TYR A 123 1.36 7.44 5.01
C TYR A 123 0.66 8.77 4.68
N LEU A 124 0.60 9.11 3.40
CA LEU A 124 -0.01 10.32 2.87
C LEU A 124 -1.25 9.92 2.07
N SER A 125 -2.41 10.43 2.46
CA SER A 125 -3.69 10.24 1.78
C SER A 125 -4.24 11.55 1.23
N ASP A 126 -5.08 11.48 0.20
CA ASP A 126 -5.83 12.63 -0.35
C ASP A 126 -4.96 13.88 -0.63
N GLY A 127 -3.77 13.66 -1.21
CA GLY A 127 -2.83 14.72 -1.54
C GLY A 127 -2.17 15.41 -0.35
N GLN A 128 -2.20 14.77 0.82
CA GLN A 128 -1.56 15.28 2.03
C GLN A 128 -0.07 15.57 1.82
N ARG A 129 0.37 16.71 2.34
CA ARG A 129 1.78 17.11 2.40
C ARG A 129 2.50 16.42 3.55
N SER A 130 3.69 15.91 3.27
CA SER A 130 4.57 15.31 4.27
C SER A 130 5.11 16.33 5.27
N SER A 131 5.47 15.86 6.46
CA SER A 131 6.34 16.60 7.36
C SER A 131 7.68 16.91 6.69
N ALA A 132 8.34 17.97 7.14
CA ALA A 132 9.60 18.41 6.58
C ALA A 132 10.75 17.45 6.95
N MET A 133 11.59 17.13 5.97
CA MET A 133 12.77 16.26 6.13
C MET A 133 14.01 16.91 5.53
N ASN A 134 15.19 16.64 6.09
CA ASN A 134 16.46 17.10 5.55
C ASN A 134 17.46 15.93 5.47
N GLY A 135 18.72 16.21 5.09
CA GLY A 135 19.76 15.18 4.98
C GLY A 135 20.13 14.43 6.26
N GLN A 136 19.57 14.81 7.43
CA GLN A 136 19.80 14.16 8.72
C GLN A 136 18.57 13.38 9.22
N GLY A 137 17.40 13.55 8.58
CA GLY A 137 16.16 12.85 8.96
C GLY A 137 14.92 13.76 8.93
N ALA A 138 13.85 13.27 9.54
CA ALA A 138 12.65 14.06 9.80
C ALA A 138 12.93 15.20 10.79
N LEU A 139 12.43 16.41 10.50
CA LEU A 139 12.55 17.55 11.42
C LEU A 139 11.63 17.40 12.64
N GLU A 140 10.43 16.86 12.42
CA GLU A 140 9.49 16.55 13.47
C GLU A 140 9.60 15.08 13.83
N LYS A 141 10.05 14.79 15.05
CA LYS A 141 10.07 13.43 15.57
C LYS A 141 8.67 13.08 16.05
N ARG A 142 7.94 12.24 15.30
CA ARG A 142 6.78 11.54 15.85
C ARG A 142 7.26 10.50 16.85
N SER A 143 6.64 10.47 18.03
CA SER A 143 6.91 9.41 18.99
C SER A 143 6.38 8.08 18.43
N ALA A 144 6.99 6.96 18.81
CA ALA A 144 6.50 5.63 18.40
C ALA A 144 5.02 5.42 18.78
N TRP A 145 4.56 6.04 19.88
CA TRP A 145 3.15 6.06 20.26
C TRP A 145 2.28 6.89 19.33
N GLY A 146 2.73 8.08 18.93
CA GLY A 146 2.01 8.93 17.99
C GLY A 146 1.88 8.26 16.61
N GLU A 147 2.94 7.59 16.17
CA GLU A 147 2.95 6.81 14.94
C GLU A 147 1.94 5.66 14.99
N LEU A 148 1.96 4.85 16.07
CA LEU A 148 1.01 3.76 16.25
C LEU A 148 -0.45 4.24 16.23
N VAL A 149 -0.74 5.36 16.92
CA VAL A 149 -2.10 5.93 16.95
C VAL A 149 -2.53 6.43 15.56
N SER A 150 -1.61 6.95 14.74
CA SER A 150 -1.94 7.40 13.39
C SER A 150 -2.32 6.28 12.42
N TYR A 151 -1.91 5.03 12.69
CA TYR A 151 -2.33 3.87 11.88
C TYR A 151 -3.69 3.29 12.27
N VAL A 152 -4.25 3.65 13.44
CA VAL A 152 -5.55 3.13 13.89
C VAL A 152 -6.69 3.47 12.91
N PRO A 153 -6.85 4.71 12.44
CA PRO A 153 -7.88 5.06 11.45
C PRO A 153 -7.67 4.30 10.11
N VAL A 154 -6.42 4.18 9.65
CA VAL A 154 -6.09 3.45 8.42
C VAL A 154 -6.54 1.99 8.50
N GLY A 155 -6.32 1.34 9.64
CA GLY A 155 -6.81 -0.02 9.88
C GLY A 155 -8.34 -0.11 9.94
N PHE A 156 -9.02 0.91 10.46
CA PHE A 156 -10.48 0.96 10.47
C PHE A 156 -11.05 1.08 9.05
N ASP A 157 -10.51 2.00 8.25
CA ASP A 157 -10.91 2.22 6.85
C ASP A 157 -10.64 0.99 5.96
N HIS A 158 -9.63 0.19 6.32
CA HIS A 158 -9.33 -1.07 5.66
C HIS A 158 -10.43 -2.13 5.89
N ILE A 159 -11.00 -2.21 7.10
CA ILE A 159 -12.04 -3.21 7.42
C ILE A 159 -13.43 -2.71 7.04
N ILE A 160 -13.75 -1.46 7.34
CA ILE A 160 -15.07 -0.86 7.11
C ILE A 160 -14.87 0.34 6.17
N PRO A 161 -15.31 0.30 4.89
CA PRO A 161 -16.22 -0.68 4.27
C PRO A 161 -15.55 -1.83 3.47
N LYS A 162 -14.23 -1.80 3.28
CA LYS A 162 -13.55 -2.60 2.24
C LYS A 162 -13.22 -4.06 2.63
N GLY A 163 -13.26 -4.42 3.90
CA GLY A 163 -12.82 -5.73 4.43
C GLY A 163 -13.95 -6.70 4.76
N LEU A 164 -14.92 -6.88 3.85
CA LEU A 164 -16.04 -7.82 4.05
C LEU A 164 -15.58 -9.25 4.32
N ASP A 165 -14.49 -9.67 3.68
CA ASP A 165 -13.82 -10.95 3.91
C ASP A 165 -13.38 -11.13 5.38
N HIS A 166 -12.80 -10.11 5.99
CA HIS A 166 -12.40 -10.10 7.40
C HIS A 166 -13.61 -10.16 8.33
N ILE A 167 -14.67 -9.42 8.01
CA ILE A 167 -15.92 -9.43 8.77
C ILE A 167 -16.56 -10.82 8.71
N LEU A 168 -16.65 -11.43 7.52
CA LEU A 168 -17.19 -12.77 7.33
C LEU A 168 -16.36 -13.84 8.04
N PHE A 169 -15.03 -13.70 8.07
CA PHE A 169 -14.15 -14.59 8.82
C PHE A 169 -14.42 -14.52 10.33
N VAL A 170 -14.49 -13.30 10.90
CA VAL A 170 -14.79 -13.11 12.33
C VAL A 170 -16.19 -13.60 12.68
N LEU A 171 -17.18 -13.35 11.82
CA LEU A 171 -18.54 -13.88 12.00
C LEU A 171 -18.57 -15.42 11.94
N GLY A 172 -17.81 -16.03 11.03
CA GLY A 172 -17.66 -17.50 10.96
C GLY A 172 -17.06 -18.09 12.24
N LEU A 173 -16.08 -17.42 12.85
CA LEU A 173 -15.53 -17.81 14.16
C LEU A 173 -16.53 -17.58 15.30
N PHE A 174 -17.27 -16.47 15.28
CA PHE A 174 -18.32 -16.18 16.27
C PHE A 174 -19.43 -17.23 16.27
N PHE A 175 -19.91 -17.65 15.09
CA PHE A 175 -20.92 -18.70 14.99
C PHE A 175 -20.39 -20.08 15.42
N LEU A 176 -19.09 -20.35 15.27
CA LEU A 176 -18.45 -21.57 15.79
C LEU A 176 -18.39 -21.58 17.32
N THR A 177 -18.21 -20.40 17.94
CA THR A 177 -18.02 -20.28 19.38
C THR A 177 -18.82 -19.12 19.96
N LEU A 178 -19.99 -19.42 20.57
CA LEU A 178 -20.86 -18.43 21.23
C LEU A 178 -20.22 -17.76 22.47
N ARG A 179 -19.04 -18.21 22.91
CA ARG A 179 -18.30 -17.61 24.03
C ARG A 179 -17.37 -16.51 23.52
N VAL A 180 -17.73 -15.27 23.82
CA VAL A 180 -16.93 -14.07 23.50
C VAL A 180 -15.48 -14.20 23.97
N SER A 181 -15.23 -14.82 25.13
CA SER A 181 -13.86 -15.02 25.65
C SER A 181 -12.99 -15.92 24.76
N ALA A 182 -13.57 -17.00 24.22
CA ALA A 182 -12.87 -17.91 23.32
C ALA A 182 -12.68 -17.26 21.93
N LEU A 183 -13.65 -16.49 21.46
CA LEU A 183 -13.52 -15.71 20.24
C LEU A 183 -12.40 -14.67 20.34
N LEU A 184 -12.36 -13.89 21.43
CA LEU A 184 -11.29 -12.91 21.66
C LEU A 184 -9.91 -13.58 21.67
N TRP A 185 -9.81 -14.77 22.27
CA TRP A 185 -8.57 -15.55 22.27
C TRP A 185 -8.18 -16.00 20.85
N GLN A 186 -9.12 -16.54 20.07
CA GLN A 186 -8.88 -16.96 18.69
C GLN A 186 -8.43 -15.79 17.80
N ILE A 187 -9.15 -14.66 17.87
CA ILE A 187 -8.79 -13.45 17.12
C ILE A 187 -7.40 -12.96 17.53
N SER A 188 -7.12 -12.88 18.85
CA SER A 188 -5.82 -12.43 19.34
C SER A 188 -4.69 -13.35 18.90
N ALA A 189 -4.87 -14.66 18.97
CA ALA A 189 -3.89 -15.65 18.53
C ALA A 189 -3.64 -15.57 17.02
N PHE A 190 -4.70 -15.39 16.22
CA PHE A 190 -4.59 -15.19 14.78
C PHE A 190 -3.83 -13.90 14.45
N THR A 191 -4.22 -12.77 15.04
CA THR A 191 -3.54 -11.49 14.85
C THR A 191 -2.07 -11.57 15.25
N LEU A 192 -1.75 -12.22 16.37
CA LEU A 192 -0.37 -12.41 16.82
C LEU A 192 0.43 -13.27 15.83
N ALA A 193 -0.09 -14.44 15.45
CA ALA A 193 0.57 -15.32 14.50
C ALA A 193 0.81 -14.63 13.16
N HIS A 194 -0.20 -13.93 12.64
CA HIS A 194 -0.12 -13.17 11.41
C HIS A 194 0.94 -12.06 11.49
N THR A 195 0.92 -11.27 12.58
CA THR A 195 1.92 -10.22 12.84
C THR A 195 3.33 -10.79 12.86
N VAL A 196 3.55 -11.92 13.54
CA VAL A 196 4.86 -12.59 13.59
C VAL A 196 5.30 -13.04 12.19
N THR A 197 4.39 -13.62 11.40
CA THR A 197 4.72 -14.05 10.03
C THR A 197 5.01 -12.89 9.09
N LEU A 198 4.26 -11.78 9.18
CA LEU A 198 4.53 -10.56 8.43
C LEU A 198 5.87 -9.94 8.82
N ALA A 199 6.17 -9.89 10.11
CA ALA A 199 7.45 -9.40 10.61
C ALA A 199 8.62 -10.26 10.09
N ALA A 200 8.47 -11.59 10.14
CA ALA A 200 9.47 -12.52 9.60
C ALA A 200 9.64 -12.35 8.07
N GLY A 201 8.56 -12.11 7.34
CA GLY A 201 8.60 -11.81 5.90
C GLY A 201 9.28 -10.48 5.59
N ALA A 202 8.93 -9.41 6.32
CA ALA A 202 9.51 -8.08 6.16
C ALA A 202 11.01 -8.03 6.52
N MET A 203 11.44 -8.82 7.50
CA MET A 203 12.86 -8.99 7.85
C MET A 203 13.61 -9.92 6.88
N GLY A 204 12.93 -10.53 5.92
CA GLY A 204 13.52 -11.46 4.96
C GLY A 204 13.90 -12.82 5.55
N TRP A 205 13.45 -13.15 6.76
CA TRP A 205 13.73 -14.44 7.40
C TRP A 205 12.95 -15.59 6.76
N VAL A 206 11.75 -15.31 6.25
CA VAL A 206 10.87 -16.30 5.62
C VAL A 206 10.27 -15.69 4.35
N THR A 207 10.50 -16.31 3.20
CA THR A 207 9.85 -15.92 1.93
C THR A 207 9.06 -17.11 1.40
N ILE A 208 7.74 -16.99 1.40
CA ILE A 208 6.82 -17.99 0.86
C ILE A 208 5.99 -17.29 -0.20
N SER A 209 5.82 -17.91 -1.37
CA SER A 209 5.04 -17.32 -2.47
C SER A 209 3.57 -17.15 -2.06
N GLY A 210 2.99 -15.99 -2.36
CA GLY A 210 1.56 -15.70 -2.14
C GLY A 210 0.64 -16.73 -2.82
N SER A 211 1.07 -17.26 -3.97
CA SER A 211 0.37 -18.33 -4.69
C SER A 211 0.15 -19.62 -3.89
N ILE A 212 0.91 -19.84 -2.81
CA ILE A 212 0.75 -20.97 -1.88
C ILE A 212 -0.04 -20.53 -0.65
N VAL A 213 0.28 -19.34 -0.12
CA VAL A 213 -0.31 -18.84 1.13
C VAL A 213 -1.79 -18.52 0.96
N GLU A 214 -2.18 -17.87 -0.13
CA GLU A 214 -3.56 -17.42 -0.37
C GLU A 214 -4.54 -18.61 -0.51
N PRO A 215 -4.27 -19.67 -1.29
CA PRO A 215 -5.14 -20.85 -1.32
C PRO A 215 -5.24 -21.57 0.02
N LEU A 216 -4.16 -21.60 0.82
CA LEU A 216 -4.18 -22.22 2.15
C LEU A 216 -5.05 -21.44 3.13
N ILE A 217 -5.01 -20.10 3.08
CA ILE A 217 -5.93 -19.26 3.87
C ILE A 217 -7.38 -19.55 3.46
N ALA A 218 -7.68 -19.54 2.16
CA ALA A 218 -9.02 -19.86 1.66
C ALA A 218 -9.49 -21.27 2.09
N ALA A 219 -8.62 -22.27 1.99
CA ALA A 219 -8.91 -23.63 2.45
C ALA A 219 -9.19 -23.70 3.96
N SER A 220 -8.49 -22.91 4.77
CA SER A 220 -8.73 -22.85 6.22
C SER A 220 -10.11 -22.26 6.55
N ILE A 221 -10.56 -21.26 5.80
CA ILE A 221 -11.90 -20.66 5.95
C ILE A 221 -12.98 -21.68 5.56
N VAL A 222 -12.80 -22.38 4.44
CA VAL A 222 -13.71 -23.45 4.00
C VAL A 222 -13.77 -24.56 5.04
N PHE A 223 -12.64 -24.97 5.60
CA PHE A 223 -12.59 -25.97 6.65
C PHE A 223 -13.39 -25.54 7.89
N VAL A 224 -13.20 -24.30 8.38
CA VAL A 224 -13.96 -23.74 9.50
C VAL A 224 -15.46 -23.66 9.18
N ALA A 225 -15.84 -23.30 7.96
CA ALA A 225 -17.24 -23.25 7.53
C ALA A 225 -17.88 -24.66 7.50
N VAL A 226 -17.15 -25.66 6.99
CA VAL A 226 -17.59 -27.06 7.00
C VAL A 226 -17.73 -27.57 8.44
N GLU A 227 -16.75 -27.29 9.31
CA GLU A 227 -16.81 -27.67 10.72
C GLU A 227 -18.04 -27.05 11.40
N ASN A 228 -18.34 -25.78 11.14
CA ASN A 228 -19.54 -25.11 11.64
C ASN A 228 -20.86 -25.81 11.23
N ILE A 229 -20.95 -26.30 10.00
CA ILE A 229 -22.17 -26.94 9.47
C ILE A 229 -22.33 -28.35 10.04
N PHE A 230 -21.25 -29.12 10.15
CA PHE A 230 -21.29 -30.54 10.50
C PHE A 230 -21.04 -30.83 11.98
N SER A 231 -20.48 -29.89 12.74
CA SER A 231 -20.29 -30.05 14.19
C SER A 231 -21.59 -29.78 14.95
N GLN A 232 -22.38 -30.84 15.18
CA GLN A 232 -23.57 -30.76 16.05
C GLN A 232 -23.24 -30.76 17.56
N LYS A 233 -21.96 -30.68 17.94
CA LYS A 233 -21.56 -30.69 19.36
C LYS A 233 -20.33 -29.81 19.60
N LEU A 234 -20.58 -28.59 20.04
CA LEU A 234 -19.76 -27.94 21.06
C LEU A 234 -20.60 -26.97 21.91
N HIS A 235 -21.72 -27.47 22.43
CA HIS A 235 -22.21 -27.02 23.73
C HIS A 235 -21.29 -27.58 24.81
N ARG A 236 -20.26 -26.82 25.16
CA ARG A 236 -20.11 -26.36 26.55
C ARG A 236 -19.12 -25.22 26.63
#